data_AF-A0A1D6PEP7-F1
#
_entry.id   AF-A0A1D6PEP7-F1
#
_cell.length_a   1.000
_cell.length_b   1.000
_cell.length_c   1.000
_cell.angle_alpha   90.00
_cell.angle_beta   90.00
_cell.angle_gamma   90.00
#
_symmetry.space_group_name_H-M   'P 1'
#
loop_
_entity.id
_entity.type
_entity.pdbx_description
1 polymer ?
#
loop_
_entity_poly.entity_id
_entity_poly.type
_entity_poly.pdbx_seq_one_letter_code
_entity_poly.pdbx_strand_id
1 'polypeptide(L)'
;MEVVASAPGKVLIAGGYLVLERPNAGLVLSTTARFYAVVRPLRDSLPADSWTWAWTDVKVTSPQLSRVATYKLSLNKTTLQLTSSRQVAHPLLLHFRESTNPFVEQAIQFSVAAAKATIIDKERKDVVDKLLLQGLNITIIGHNDFYSYRKQIEARGLPLTPEVLLSLPPFSSITFNSEVANGTMTGEKCKPEVAKTGLGSSAAMTTSVVAALLHYLGAVNLSCSGQSSGDNASGRELDLVHAIAQSAHCLAQGKIGSGFDVSAAVYGSQRYVRFSPEILSSAQAIGGTVLPDVVSDVLTQRWDHENKQFSLPPLMTLVSRQASMSILLFPKWQSNHFTGSHQPP
;
A
#
# COMPACT_ATOMS: atom_id res chain seq x y z
N MET A 1 -16.13 -4.53 12.87
CA MET A 1 -16.15 -3.91 11.52
C MET A 1 -14.86 -4.30 10.83
N GLU A 2 -14.94 -4.72 9.57
CA GLU A 2 -13.78 -5.06 8.75
C GLU A 2 -13.84 -4.21 7.47
N VAL A 3 -12.71 -3.67 7.06
CA VAL A 3 -12.57 -2.86 5.85
C VAL A 3 -11.52 -3.48 4.96
N VAL A 4 -11.87 -3.69 3.69
CA VAL A 4 -10.96 -4.16 2.66
C VAL A 4 -10.83 -3.09 1.60
N ALA A 5 -9.61 -2.61 1.36
CA ALA A 5 -9.31 -1.76 0.23
C ALA A 5 -8.28 -2.44 -0.67
N SER A 6 -8.29 -2.09 -1.95
CA SER A 6 -7.33 -2.61 -2.91
C SER A 6 -6.84 -1.53 -3.86
N ALA A 7 -5.62 -1.65 -4.35
CA ALA A 7 -5.06 -0.70 -5.31
C ALA A 7 -4.35 -1.44 -6.45
N PRO A 8 -4.54 -1.03 -7.72
CA PRO A 8 -3.92 -1.67 -8.85
C PRO A 8 -2.42 -1.38 -8.93
N GLY A 9 -1.70 -2.26 -9.61
CA GLY A 9 -0.36 -1.98 -10.10
C GLY A 9 -0.38 -1.00 -11.28
N LYS A 10 0.80 -0.64 -11.77
CA LYS A 10 0.97 0.32 -12.86
C LYS A 10 2.00 -0.12 -13.90
N VAL A 11 1.90 0.45 -15.10
CA VAL A 11 2.93 0.42 -16.15
C VAL A 11 3.03 1.81 -16.76
N LEU A 12 4.24 2.37 -16.82
CA LEU A 12 4.52 3.61 -17.55
C LEU A 12 4.83 3.25 -19.01
N ILE A 13 3.99 3.67 -19.94
CA ILE A 13 4.12 3.32 -21.37
C ILE A 13 4.71 4.46 -22.21
N ALA A 14 4.65 5.70 -21.73
CA ALA A 14 5.32 6.85 -22.35
C ALA A 14 5.74 7.89 -21.30
N GLY A 15 6.72 8.73 -21.65
CA GLY A 15 7.27 9.79 -20.79
C GLY A 15 8.61 9.42 -20.15
N GLY A 16 8.83 8.16 -19.77
CA GLY A 16 10.11 7.70 -19.22
C GLY A 16 10.59 8.57 -18.06
N TYR A 17 11.85 9.02 -18.11
CA TYR A 17 12.40 9.95 -17.10
C TYR A 17 11.88 11.39 -17.24
N LEU A 18 11.30 11.78 -18.38
CA LEU A 18 10.80 13.15 -18.57
C LEU A 18 9.70 13.49 -17.55
N VAL A 19 8.89 12.50 -17.14
CA VAL A 19 7.82 12.68 -16.13
C VAL A 19 8.35 13.12 -14.75
N LEU A 20 9.68 13.04 -14.53
CA LEU A 20 10.31 13.60 -13.34
C LEU A 20 10.37 15.13 -13.38
N GLU A 21 10.05 15.81 -14.47
CA GLU A 21 10.11 17.27 -14.55
C GLU A 21 8.81 17.84 -15.11
N ARG A 22 8.29 18.90 -14.48
CA ARG A 22 7.16 19.65 -15.05
C ARG A 22 7.65 20.48 -16.26
N PRO A 23 6.83 20.65 -17.32
CA PRO A 23 5.45 20.19 -17.48
C PRO A 23 5.31 18.85 -18.22
N ASN A 24 6.36 18.02 -18.25
CA ASN A 24 6.36 16.80 -19.07
C ASN A 24 5.34 15.78 -18.54
N ALA A 25 4.56 15.21 -19.46
CA ALA A 25 3.57 14.21 -19.14
C ALA A 25 4.10 12.78 -19.29
N GLY A 26 3.64 11.89 -18.43
CA GLY A 26 3.76 10.44 -18.57
C GLY A 26 2.41 9.80 -18.89
N LEU A 27 2.42 8.72 -19.65
CA LEU A 27 1.24 7.92 -19.91
C LEU A 27 1.33 6.63 -19.09
N VAL A 28 0.42 6.48 -18.13
CA VAL A 28 0.43 5.39 -17.16
C VAL A 28 -0.85 4.58 -17.26
N LEU A 29 -0.71 3.27 -17.31
CA LEU A 29 -1.83 2.34 -17.31
C LEU A 29 -1.87 1.58 -15.99
N SER A 30 -3.05 1.51 -15.38
CA SER A 30 -3.28 0.62 -14.25
C SER A 30 -3.50 -0.82 -14.72
N THR A 31 -2.97 -1.77 -13.96
CA THR A 31 -3.06 -3.20 -14.30
C THR A 31 -4.17 -3.88 -13.52
N THR A 32 -4.55 -5.09 -13.93
CA THR A 32 -5.51 -5.91 -13.18
C THR A 32 -4.94 -6.51 -11.89
N ALA A 33 -3.61 -6.51 -11.68
CA ALA A 33 -3.09 -6.96 -10.40
C ALA A 33 -3.30 -5.93 -9.31
N ARG A 34 -3.67 -6.42 -8.14
CA ARG A 34 -4.02 -5.58 -7.01
C ARG A 34 -3.26 -5.99 -5.76
N PHE A 35 -2.88 -5.00 -4.97
CA PHE A 35 -2.64 -5.17 -3.55
C PHE A 35 -3.94 -4.98 -2.79
N TYR A 36 -4.09 -5.71 -1.71
CA TYR A 36 -5.21 -5.62 -0.78
C TYR A 36 -4.67 -5.36 0.62
N ALA A 37 -5.35 -4.46 1.33
CA ALA A 37 -5.18 -4.25 2.75
C ALA A 37 -6.52 -4.51 3.44
N VAL A 38 -6.47 -5.34 4.47
CA VAL A 38 -7.61 -5.64 5.35
C VAL A 38 -7.33 -5.03 6.71
N VAL A 39 -8.23 -4.17 7.18
CA VAL A 39 -8.15 -3.53 8.51
C VAL A 39 -9.33 -4.00 9.34
N ARG A 40 -9.03 -4.50 10.54
CA ARG A 40 -10.01 -4.97 11.53
C ARG A 40 -9.51 -4.66 12.95
N PRO A 41 -10.38 -4.64 13.97
CA PRO A 41 -9.94 -4.44 15.33
C PRO A 41 -9.00 -5.56 15.79
N LEU A 42 -8.03 -5.23 16.63
CA LEU A 42 -7.17 -6.23 17.27
C LEU A 42 -7.86 -6.88 18.47
N ARG A 43 -8.79 -6.17 19.10
CA ARG A 43 -9.56 -6.59 20.28
C ARG A 43 -11.03 -6.31 20.06
N ASP A 44 -11.88 -7.29 20.38
CA ASP A 44 -13.33 -7.14 20.22
C ASP A 44 -13.96 -6.23 21.30
N SER A 45 -13.36 -6.22 22.50
CA SER A 45 -13.80 -5.40 23.63
C SER A 45 -12.66 -4.53 24.18
N LEU A 46 -13.03 -3.35 24.70
CA LEU A 46 -12.11 -2.44 25.37
C LEU A 46 -12.01 -2.80 26.86
N PRO A 47 -10.80 -3.02 27.40
CA PRO A 47 -10.57 -3.06 28.84
C PRO A 47 -11.05 -1.80 29.56
N ALA A 48 -11.43 -1.92 30.83
CA ALA A 48 -11.97 -0.81 31.63
C ALA A 48 -11.03 0.42 31.69
N ASP A 49 -9.70 0.20 31.68
CA ASP A 49 -8.70 1.26 31.82
C ASP A 49 -8.22 1.86 30.49
N SER A 50 -8.86 1.51 29.36
CA SER A 50 -8.37 1.83 28.01
C SER A 50 -8.28 3.34 27.72
N TRP A 51 -9.06 4.15 28.43
CA TRP A 51 -9.24 5.58 28.12
C TRP A 51 -8.01 6.42 28.48
N THR A 52 -7.07 5.83 29.25
CA THR A 52 -5.81 6.48 29.67
C THR A 52 -4.63 6.13 28.76
N TRP A 53 -4.82 5.29 27.74
CA TRP A 53 -3.71 4.84 26.92
C TRP A 53 -3.21 5.92 25.98
N ALA A 54 -1.95 6.31 26.15
CA ALA A 54 -1.23 7.14 25.20
C ALA A 54 -0.82 6.39 23.91
N TRP A 55 -1.08 5.08 23.86
CA TRP A 55 -0.59 4.16 22.85
C TRP A 55 -1.67 3.18 22.39
N THR A 56 -1.63 2.80 21.12
CA THR A 56 -2.42 1.69 20.59
C THR A 56 -1.53 0.59 20.00
N ASP A 57 -2.02 -0.65 20.06
CA ASP A 57 -1.36 -1.80 19.45
C ASP A 57 -1.70 -1.89 17.96
N VAL A 58 -0.67 -2.05 17.14
CA VAL A 58 -0.82 -2.28 15.71
C VAL A 58 -0.13 -3.59 15.33
N LYS A 59 -0.86 -4.52 14.74
CA LYS A 59 -0.34 -5.76 14.20
C LYS A 59 -0.44 -5.71 12.67
N VAL A 60 0.68 -5.88 12.00
CA VAL A 60 0.78 -5.98 10.54
C VAL A 60 1.16 -7.41 10.18
N THR A 61 0.36 -8.06 9.34
CA THR A 61 0.59 -9.42 8.87
C THR A 61 0.72 -9.43 7.35
N SER A 62 1.77 -10.06 6.84
CA SER A 62 1.90 -10.37 5.41
C SER A 62 2.11 -11.87 5.25
N PRO A 63 1.03 -12.63 4.97
CA PRO A 63 1.07 -14.09 4.81
C PRO A 63 2.06 -14.55 3.74
N GLN A 64 2.09 -13.88 2.60
CA GLN A 64 3.00 -14.23 1.49
C GLN A 64 4.48 -14.15 1.87
N LEU A 65 4.82 -13.24 2.78
CA LEU A 65 6.16 -13.04 3.30
C LEU A 65 6.46 -13.88 4.56
N SER A 66 5.47 -14.59 5.10
CA SER A 66 5.51 -15.21 6.44
C SER A 66 5.98 -14.22 7.53
N ARG A 67 5.54 -12.97 7.43
CA ARG A 67 5.94 -11.87 8.32
C ARG A 67 4.79 -11.37 9.17
N VAL A 68 5.08 -11.16 10.45
CA VAL A 68 4.21 -10.48 11.40
C VAL A 68 5.04 -9.45 12.15
N ALA A 69 4.62 -8.20 12.10
CA ALA A 69 5.22 -7.11 12.86
C ALA A 69 4.18 -6.53 13.82
N THR A 70 4.59 -6.26 15.05
CA THR A 70 3.75 -5.65 16.08
C THR A 70 4.39 -4.36 16.55
N TYR A 71 3.59 -3.32 16.66
CA TYR A 71 4.01 -1.97 16.97
C TYR A 71 3.16 -1.37 18.09
N LYS A 72 3.73 -0.39 18.77
CA LYS A 72 3.00 0.59 19.57
C LYS A 72 2.92 1.89 18.76
N LEU A 73 1.72 2.40 18.53
CA LEU A 73 1.46 3.68 17.88
C LEU A 73 1.13 4.73 18.95
N SER A 74 1.89 5.82 18.99
CA SER A 74 1.56 6.95 19.87
C SER A 74 0.32 7.67 19.37
N LEU A 75 -0.70 7.83 20.20
CA LEU A 75 -1.94 8.51 19.79
C LEU A 75 -1.76 10.02 19.64
N ASN A 76 -0.76 10.62 20.32
CA ASN A 76 -0.49 12.05 20.27
C ASN A 76 0.49 12.40 19.16
N LYS A 77 1.59 11.65 19.05
CA LYS A 77 2.64 11.90 18.05
C LYS A 77 2.36 11.21 16.73
N THR A 78 1.43 10.25 16.68
CA THR A 78 1.15 9.40 15.52
C THR A 78 2.37 8.64 14.99
N THR A 79 3.35 8.37 15.87
CA THR A 79 4.58 7.66 15.54
C THR A 79 4.52 6.20 15.93
N LEU A 80 5.03 5.33 15.06
CA LEU A 80 5.14 3.90 15.32
C LEU A 80 6.46 3.56 16.01
N GLN A 81 6.39 2.65 16.99
CA GLN A 81 7.54 2.02 17.61
C GLN A 81 7.41 0.51 17.45
N LEU A 82 8.38 -0.11 16.79
CA LEU A 82 8.41 -1.56 16.63
C LEU A 82 8.63 -2.22 18.00
N THR A 83 7.76 -3.15 18.36
CA THR A 83 7.85 -3.92 19.62
C THR A 83 8.32 -5.35 19.36
N SER A 84 7.91 -5.95 18.24
CA SER A 84 8.39 -7.25 17.81
C SER A 84 8.20 -7.40 16.31
N SER A 85 9.17 -8.01 15.65
CA SER A 85 9.05 -8.45 14.26
C SER A 85 9.43 -9.92 14.17
N ARG A 86 8.49 -10.77 13.78
CA ARG A 86 8.71 -12.18 13.53
C ARG A 86 8.62 -12.46 12.03
N GLN A 87 9.69 -12.99 11.47
CA GLN A 87 9.63 -13.72 10.21
C GLN A 87 9.71 -15.19 10.59
N VAL A 88 8.68 -15.98 10.25
CA VAL A 88 8.73 -17.43 10.47
C VAL A 88 9.67 -17.99 9.41
N ALA A 89 10.97 -18.03 9.73
CA ALA A 89 11.99 -18.62 8.88
C ALA A 89 11.94 -20.15 9.02
N HIS A 90 12.24 -20.85 7.91
CA HIS A 90 12.63 -22.25 7.93
C HIS A 90 13.78 -22.45 8.95
N PRO A 91 13.90 -23.60 9.66
CA PRO A 91 14.81 -23.81 10.80
C PRO A 91 16.31 -23.52 10.58
N LEU A 92 16.76 -23.20 9.36
CA LEU A 92 18.16 -22.99 9.00
C LEU A 92 18.57 -21.52 8.81
N LEU A 93 17.69 -20.53 8.97
CA LEU A 93 18.00 -19.09 8.80
C LEU A 93 17.83 -18.28 10.09
N LEU A 94 18.53 -18.69 11.15
CA LEU A 94 18.37 -18.21 12.53
C LEU A 94 18.87 -16.79 12.85
N HIS A 95 19.24 -15.94 11.88
CA HIS A 95 19.91 -14.65 12.21
C HIS A 95 19.49 -13.41 11.37
N PHE A 96 18.29 -13.37 10.79
CA PHE A 96 17.83 -12.15 10.13
C PHE A 96 17.17 -11.17 11.10
N ARG A 97 17.92 -10.10 11.40
CA ARG A 97 17.50 -8.91 12.14
C ARG A 97 16.33 -8.23 11.40
N GLU A 98 15.28 -7.96 12.18
CA GLU A 98 14.09 -7.13 11.94
C GLU A 98 14.10 -6.33 10.63
N SER A 99 13.45 -6.84 9.58
CA SER A 99 13.17 -6.03 8.39
C SER A 99 11.78 -5.43 8.50
N THR A 100 11.71 -4.21 9.04
CA THR A 100 10.53 -3.37 8.94
C THR A 100 10.24 -3.01 7.48
N ASN A 101 9.00 -2.61 7.20
CA ASN A 101 8.62 -2.08 5.90
C ASN A 101 8.29 -0.58 6.04
N PRO A 102 9.21 0.33 5.68
CA PRO A 102 9.01 1.76 5.89
C PRO A 102 7.77 2.28 5.14
N PHE A 103 7.42 1.70 3.99
CA PHE A 103 6.22 2.09 3.24
C PHE A 103 4.93 1.81 4.01
N VAL A 104 4.87 0.68 4.74
CA VAL A 104 3.70 0.33 5.56
C VAL A 104 3.67 1.18 6.82
N GLU A 105 4.82 1.39 7.45
CA GLU A 105 4.92 2.21 8.67
C GLU A 105 4.51 3.66 8.40
N GLN A 106 4.99 4.26 7.31
CA GLN A 106 4.57 5.60 6.94
C GLN A 106 3.10 5.64 6.52
N ALA A 107 2.60 4.64 5.80
CA ALA A 107 1.18 4.56 5.45
C ALA A 107 0.28 4.59 6.71
N ILE A 108 0.62 3.81 7.73
CA ILE A 108 -0.14 3.76 8.99
C ILE A 108 -0.08 5.11 9.71
N GLN A 109 1.13 5.63 9.92
CA GLN A 109 1.35 6.86 10.67
C GLN A 109 0.64 8.06 10.03
N PHE A 110 0.80 8.24 8.71
CA PHE A 110 0.14 9.30 7.95
C PHE A 110 -1.38 9.15 7.93
N SER A 111 -1.91 7.92 7.81
CA SER A 111 -3.37 7.70 7.77
C SER A 111 -4.03 8.05 9.10
N VAL A 112 -3.42 7.65 10.23
CA VAL A 112 -3.97 7.96 11.56
C VAL A 112 -3.88 9.46 11.84
N ALA A 113 -2.77 10.10 11.49
CA ALA A 113 -2.62 11.55 11.58
C ALA A 113 -3.67 12.28 10.74
N ALA A 114 -3.89 11.85 9.49
CA ALA A 114 -4.84 12.46 8.59
C ALA A 114 -6.29 12.28 9.08
N ALA A 115 -6.66 11.10 9.59
CA ALA A 115 -7.98 10.88 10.16
C ALA A 115 -8.24 11.80 11.36
N LYS A 116 -7.26 11.97 12.25
CA LYS A 116 -7.37 12.89 13.40
C LYS A 116 -7.45 14.36 12.98
N ALA A 117 -6.74 14.75 11.93
CA ALA A 117 -6.73 16.13 11.42
C ALA A 117 -8.00 16.48 10.64
N THR A 118 -8.57 15.53 9.89
CA THR A 118 -9.75 15.76 9.04
C THR A 118 -11.07 15.66 9.80
N ILE A 119 -11.15 14.81 10.82
CA ILE A 119 -12.36 14.63 11.62
C ILE A 119 -12.34 15.62 12.77
N ILE A 120 -13.05 16.74 12.60
CA ILE A 120 -13.13 17.82 13.60
C ILE A 120 -14.27 17.66 14.60
N ASP A 121 -15.33 16.97 14.20
CA ASP A 121 -16.54 16.73 15.00
C ASP A 121 -16.24 15.86 16.22
N LYS A 122 -16.80 16.22 17.38
CA LYS A 122 -16.50 15.56 18.65
C LYS A 122 -17.01 14.12 18.68
N GLU A 123 -18.23 13.87 18.21
CA GLU A 123 -18.81 12.53 18.23
C GLU A 123 -18.00 11.57 17.34
N ARG A 124 -17.61 12.04 16.15
CA ARG A 124 -16.76 11.26 15.25
C ARG A 124 -15.34 11.08 15.78
N LYS A 125 -14.77 12.06 16.49
CA LYS A 125 -13.47 11.91 17.17
C LYS A 125 -13.52 10.81 18.23
N ASP A 126 -14.58 10.80 19.05
CA ASP A 126 -14.76 9.77 20.07
C ASP A 126 -14.87 8.37 19.44
N VAL A 127 -15.52 8.26 18.27
CA VAL A 127 -15.55 7.01 17.48
C VAL A 127 -14.15 6.62 16.99
N VAL A 128 -13.38 7.55 16.43
CA VAL A 128 -12.00 7.29 15.97
C VAL A 128 -11.12 6.82 17.12
N ASP A 129 -11.16 7.51 18.26
CA ASP A 129 -10.37 7.14 19.43
C ASP A 129 -10.80 5.77 19.96
N LYS A 130 -12.10 5.46 19.98
CA LYS A 130 -12.60 4.12 20.33
C LYS A 130 -12.05 3.04 19.39
N LEU A 131 -12.06 3.28 18.07
CA LEU A 131 -11.52 2.36 17.07
C LEU A 131 -10.01 2.16 17.25
N LEU A 132 -9.27 3.24 17.53
CA LEU A 132 -7.84 3.17 17.81
C LEU A 132 -7.57 2.40 19.11
N LEU A 133 -8.36 2.58 20.16
CA LEU A 133 -8.19 1.85 21.43
C LEU A 133 -8.42 0.34 21.28
N GLN A 134 -9.21 -0.10 20.30
CA GLN A 134 -9.38 -1.53 19.98
C GLN A 134 -8.12 -2.16 19.36
N GLY A 135 -7.15 -1.32 18.96
CA GLY A 135 -5.97 -1.75 18.22
C GLY A 135 -6.27 -2.03 16.75
N LEU A 136 -5.22 -1.98 15.93
CA LEU A 136 -5.32 -2.16 14.49
C LEU A 136 -4.69 -3.49 14.09
N ASN A 137 -5.47 -4.38 13.46
CA ASN A 137 -4.96 -5.59 12.84
C ASN A 137 -5.04 -5.44 11.31
N ILE A 138 -3.88 -5.30 10.69
CA ILE A 138 -3.71 -4.98 9.27
C ILE A 138 -3.12 -6.20 8.56
N THR A 139 -3.81 -6.73 7.57
CA THR A 139 -3.30 -7.81 6.72
C THR A 139 -3.06 -7.29 5.31
N ILE A 140 -1.86 -7.52 4.77
CA ILE A 140 -1.44 -7.04 3.45
C ILE A 140 -1.12 -8.24 2.56
N ILE A 141 -1.80 -8.32 1.42
CA ILE A 141 -1.60 -9.35 0.39
C ILE A 141 -1.57 -8.70 -0.99
N GLY A 142 -0.78 -9.24 -1.92
CA GLY A 142 -0.72 -8.79 -3.31
C GLY A 142 -0.86 -9.96 -4.27
N HIS A 143 -1.47 -9.73 -5.44
CA HIS A 143 -1.47 -10.73 -6.51
C HIS A 143 -0.04 -11.19 -6.83
N ASN A 144 0.06 -12.45 -7.29
CA ASN A 144 1.34 -13.08 -7.66
C ASN A 144 2.11 -12.25 -8.69
N ASP A 145 1.41 -11.50 -9.56
CA ASP A 145 2.01 -10.67 -10.61
C ASP A 145 3.00 -9.61 -10.10
N PHE A 146 2.92 -9.20 -8.83
CA PHE A 146 3.88 -8.25 -8.25
C PHE A 146 5.25 -8.86 -7.94
N TYR A 147 5.37 -10.19 -8.00
CA TYR A 147 6.52 -10.94 -7.54
C TYR A 147 7.04 -11.90 -8.62
N SER A 148 8.33 -12.15 -8.61
CA SER A 148 8.94 -13.17 -9.47
C SER A 148 8.96 -14.53 -8.76
N TYR A 149 8.27 -15.51 -9.33
CA TYR A 149 8.26 -16.90 -8.87
C TYR A 149 9.30 -17.77 -9.59
N ARG A 150 10.17 -17.16 -10.41
CA ARG A 150 11.14 -17.88 -11.26
C ARG A 150 11.94 -18.94 -10.50
N LYS A 151 12.55 -18.58 -9.37
CA LYS A 151 13.35 -19.51 -8.56
C LYS A 151 12.54 -20.69 -8.03
N GLN A 152 11.28 -20.48 -7.65
CA GLN A 152 10.41 -21.55 -7.15
C GLN A 152 10.01 -22.50 -8.26
N ILE A 153 9.76 -21.96 -9.46
CA ILE A 153 9.41 -22.73 -10.64
C ILE A 153 10.61 -23.56 -11.10
N GLU A 154 11.79 -22.94 -11.21
CA GLU A 154 13.06 -23.60 -11.54
C GLU A 154 13.42 -24.69 -10.51
N ALA A 155 13.26 -24.43 -9.21
CA ALA A 155 13.52 -25.41 -8.16
C ALA A 155 12.59 -26.64 -8.21
N ARG A 156 11.41 -26.51 -8.85
CA ARG A 156 10.48 -27.63 -9.09
C ARG A 156 10.74 -28.33 -10.43
N GLY A 157 11.75 -27.90 -11.20
CA GLY A 157 12.04 -28.43 -12.54
C GLY A 157 10.94 -28.12 -13.57
N LEU A 158 10.10 -27.12 -13.31
CA LEU A 158 8.99 -26.74 -14.19
C LEU A 158 9.45 -25.73 -15.27
N PRO A 159 8.85 -25.76 -16.47
CA PRO A 159 9.20 -24.81 -17.52
C PRO A 159 8.71 -23.39 -17.18
N LEU A 160 9.51 -22.38 -17.50
CA LEU A 160 9.21 -20.95 -17.29
C LEU A 160 8.19 -20.44 -18.31
N THR A 161 6.95 -20.88 -18.16
CA THR A 161 5.84 -20.59 -19.06
C THR A 161 4.73 -19.82 -18.33
N PRO A 162 3.96 -18.96 -19.04
CA PRO A 162 2.80 -18.27 -18.46
C PRO A 162 1.80 -19.22 -17.80
N GLU A 163 1.60 -20.41 -18.37
CA GLU A 163 0.66 -21.43 -17.90
C GLU A 163 1.07 -21.97 -16.53
N VAL A 164 2.37 -22.19 -16.31
CA VAL A 164 2.91 -22.60 -15.01
C VAL A 164 2.80 -21.49 -13.98
N LEU A 165 2.97 -20.22 -14.38
CA LEU A 165 2.77 -19.10 -13.45
C LEU A 165 1.30 -18.97 -13.04
N LEU A 166 0.37 -19.17 -13.99
CA LEU A 166 -1.07 -19.14 -13.76
C LEU A 166 -1.58 -20.33 -12.94
N SER A 167 -0.86 -21.46 -12.92
CA SER A 167 -1.22 -22.62 -12.10
C SER A 167 -0.82 -22.47 -10.63
N LEU A 168 0.00 -21.47 -10.27
CA LEU A 168 0.31 -21.18 -8.88
C LEU A 168 -0.96 -20.72 -8.14
N PRO A 169 -1.21 -21.20 -6.92
CA PRO A 169 -2.31 -20.70 -6.10
C PRO A 169 -2.27 -19.17 -5.97
N PRO A 170 -3.42 -18.47 -6.02
CA PRO A 170 -3.48 -17.05 -5.73
C PRO A 170 -2.84 -16.73 -4.38
N PHE A 171 -2.11 -15.62 -4.31
CA PHE A 171 -1.41 -15.17 -3.10
C PHE A 171 -0.39 -16.18 -2.56
N SER A 172 0.34 -16.85 -3.47
CA SER A 172 1.37 -17.83 -3.11
C SER A 172 2.51 -17.19 -2.31
N SER A 173 3.06 -17.94 -1.36
CA SER A 173 4.21 -17.51 -0.56
C SER A 173 5.41 -17.17 -1.44
N ILE A 174 6.09 -16.07 -1.12
CA ILE A 174 7.23 -15.60 -1.88
C ILE A 174 8.54 -16.06 -1.25
N THR A 175 9.48 -16.43 -2.11
CA THR A 175 10.84 -16.79 -1.71
C THR A 175 11.73 -15.57 -1.80
N PHE A 176 12.58 -15.39 -0.79
CA PHE A 176 13.58 -14.34 -0.82
C PHE A 176 14.80 -14.80 -1.60
N ASN A 177 15.43 -13.85 -2.29
CA ASN A 177 16.77 -14.06 -2.79
C ASN A 177 17.73 -14.09 -1.60
N SER A 178 18.28 -15.26 -1.29
CA SER A 178 19.52 -15.37 -0.53
C SER A 178 20.66 -15.43 -1.54
N GLU A 179 21.47 -14.39 -1.64
CA GLU A 179 22.73 -14.50 -2.37
C GLU A 179 23.67 -15.37 -1.54
N VAL A 180 23.70 -16.66 -1.83
CA VAL A 180 24.93 -17.44 -1.66
C VAL A 180 25.54 -17.47 -3.04
N ALA A 181 26.08 -16.33 -3.48
CA ALA A 181 26.86 -16.31 -4.70
C ALA A 181 28.09 -17.19 -4.49
N ASN A 182 28.32 -18.10 -5.44
CA ASN A 182 29.43 -19.02 -5.49
C ASN A 182 30.75 -18.41 -4.99
N GLY A 183 31.27 -18.91 -3.87
CA GLY A 183 32.71 -19.02 -3.63
C GLY A 183 33.52 -17.80 -3.16
N THR A 184 32.95 -16.61 -2.93
CA THR A 184 33.70 -15.51 -2.30
C THR A 184 33.17 -15.18 -0.91
N MET A 185 33.93 -15.62 0.10
CA MET A 185 33.77 -15.27 1.51
C MET A 185 34.06 -13.78 1.73
N THR A 186 33.12 -12.91 1.40
CA THR A 186 33.05 -11.55 1.95
C THR A 186 31.74 -11.44 2.70
N GLY A 187 31.83 -11.45 4.03
CA GLY A 187 30.70 -11.51 4.97
C GLY A 187 29.80 -10.29 5.03
N GLU A 188 29.43 -9.72 3.88
CA GLU A 188 28.35 -8.74 3.81
C GLU A 188 27.01 -9.48 3.80
N LYS A 189 26.35 -9.47 4.96
CA LYS A 189 25.00 -10.01 5.16
C LYS A 189 23.99 -9.22 4.32
N CYS A 190 23.84 -9.54 3.04
CA CYS A 190 22.81 -8.95 2.17
C CYS A 190 21.42 -9.26 2.72
N LYS A 191 20.58 -8.24 2.84
CA LYS A 191 19.19 -8.40 3.30
C LYS A 191 18.42 -9.23 2.26
N PRO A 192 17.58 -10.19 2.68
CA PRO A 192 16.77 -10.97 1.77
C PRO A 192 15.88 -10.05 0.94
N GLU A 193 16.09 -10.01 -0.37
CA GLU A 193 15.34 -9.16 -1.28
C GLU A 193 14.19 -9.95 -1.93
N VAL A 194 13.04 -9.30 -2.00
CA VAL A 194 11.88 -9.78 -2.76
C VAL A 194 12.08 -9.41 -4.22
N ALA A 195 12.15 -10.39 -5.11
CA ALA A 195 12.20 -10.15 -6.54
C ALA A 195 10.86 -9.55 -7.02
N LYS A 196 10.85 -8.27 -7.38
CA LYS A 196 9.68 -7.51 -7.84
C LYS A 196 9.62 -7.45 -9.37
N THR A 197 8.42 -7.37 -9.94
CA THR A 197 8.19 -7.29 -11.39
C THR A 197 8.16 -5.87 -11.96
N GLY A 198 8.38 -4.83 -11.13
CA GLY A 198 8.40 -3.43 -11.58
C GLY A 198 7.03 -2.75 -11.69
N LEU A 199 5.94 -3.46 -11.35
CA LEU A 199 4.55 -2.96 -11.42
C LEU A 199 4.18 -1.89 -10.38
N GLY A 200 5.15 -1.34 -9.64
CA GLY A 200 4.89 -0.37 -8.59
C GLY A 200 4.28 -1.00 -7.32
N SER A 201 4.78 -2.16 -6.88
CA SER A 201 4.26 -2.86 -5.69
C SER A 201 4.27 -2.01 -4.42
N SER A 202 5.27 -1.15 -4.21
CA SER A 202 5.28 -0.23 -3.06
C SER A 202 4.16 0.80 -3.12
N ALA A 203 3.90 1.40 -4.29
CA ALA A 203 2.83 2.36 -4.48
C ALA A 203 1.45 1.73 -4.30
N ALA A 204 1.19 0.58 -4.92
CA ALA A 204 -0.07 -0.15 -4.78
C ALA A 204 -0.31 -0.58 -3.31
N MET A 205 0.71 -1.14 -2.66
CA MET A 205 0.64 -1.53 -1.25
C MET A 205 0.35 -0.32 -0.35
N THR A 206 1.15 0.75 -0.42
CA THR A 206 0.94 1.98 0.36
C THR A 206 -0.46 2.54 0.16
N THR A 207 -0.92 2.64 -1.09
CA THR A 207 -2.25 3.16 -1.42
C THR A 207 -3.35 2.30 -0.83
N SER A 208 -3.25 0.96 -0.93
CA SER A 208 -4.24 0.04 -0.36
C SER A 208 -4.34 0.18 1.17
N VAL A 209 -3.20 0.32 1.87
CA VAL A 209 -3.16 0.49 3.33
C VAL A 209 -3.77 1.84 3.73
N VAL A 210 -3.40 2.92 3.05
CA VAL A 210 -3.93 4.26 3.30
C VAL A 210 -5.44 4.29 3.08
N ALA A 211 -5.92 3.78 1.94
CA ALA A 211 -7.34 3.72 1.62
C ALA A 211 -8.13 2.92 2.67
N ALA A 212 -7.64 1.76 3.08
CA ALA A 212 -8.31 0.93 4.08
C ALA A 212 -8.36 1.61 5.45
N LEU A 213 -7.26 2.24 5.89
CA LEU A 213 -7.20 2.91 7.19
C LEU A 213 -8.05 4.18 7.23
N LEU A 214 -7.97 5.03 6.21
CA LEU A 214 -8.80 6.24 6.14
C LEU A 214 -10.28 5.88 6.12
N HIS A 215 -10.68 4.82 5.39
CA HIS A 215 -12.06 4.35 5.39
C HIS A 215 -12.45 3.74 6.76
N TYR A 216 -11.59 2.90 7.35
CA TYR A 216 -11.83 2.29 8.66
C TYR A 216 -12.01 3.31 9.77
N LEU A 217 -11.22 4.38 9.77
CA LEU A 217 -11.31 5.48 10.72
C LEU A 217 -12.42 6.49 10.34
N GLY A 218 -13.14 6.27 9.24
CA GLY A 218 -14.23 7.13 8.79
C GLY A 218 -13.79 8.50 8.28
N ALA A 219 -12.52 8.67 7.89
CA ALA A 219 -12.02 9.90 7.25
C ALA A 219 -12.47 10.01 5.78
N VAL A 220 -12.72 8.88 5.13
CA VAL A 220 -13.31 8.77 3.78
C VAL A 220 -14.39 7.70 3.76
N ASN A 221 -15.32 7.78 2.81
CA ASN A 221 -16.31 6.75 2.53
C ASN A 221 -16.18 6.22 1.09
N LEU A 222 -15.12 5.45 0.87
CA LEU A 222 -14.88 4.70 -0.37
C LEU A 222 -15.95 3.60 -0.54
N SER A 223 -17.10 3.96 -1.12
CA SER A 223 -18.19 3.02 -1.41
C SER A 223 -17.79 2.06 -2.53
N CYS A 224 -18.20 0.78 -2.41
CA CYS A 224 -18.07 -0.19 -3.50
C CYS A 224 -18.81 0.31 -4.75
N SER A 225 -18.12 0.27 -5.89
CA SER A 225 -18.64 0.61 -7.23
C SER A 225 -20.06 0.05 -7.44
N GLY A 226 -21.06 0.93 -7.45
CA GLY A 226 -22.46 0.58 -7.65
C GLY A 226 -23.47 1.54 -7.03
N GLN A 227 -23.05 2.37 -6.07
CA GLN A 227 -23.88 3.46 -5.56
C GLN A 227 -23.43 4.78 -6.21
N SER A 228 -24.36 5.40 -6.93
CA SER A 228 -24.24 6.71 -7.54
C SER A 228 -24.22 7.81 -6.46
N SER A 229 -23.14 7.89 -5.68
CA SER A 229 -22.78 9.13 -4.99
C SER A 229 -22.11 10.05 -6.02
N GLY A 230 -22.56 11.30 -6.12
CA GLY A 230 -22.15 12.21 -7.20
C GLY A 230 -20.64 12.31 -7.37
N ASP A 231 -20.17 12.29 -8.63
CA ASP A 231 -18.76 12.22 -9.06
C ASP A 231 -17.79 13.11 -8.24
N ASN A 232 -18.25 14.29 -7.79
CA ASN A 232 -17.43 15.24 -7.05
C ASN A 232 -17.08 14.82 -5.61
N ALA A 233 -17.95 14.06 -4.93
CA ALA A 233 -17.68 13.61 -3.55
C ALA A 233 -16.63 12.50 -3.53
N SER A 234 -16.74 11.54 -4.46
CA SER A 234 -15.75 10.48 -4.64
C SER A 234 -14.38 11.06 -5.05
N GLY A 235 -14.35 12.10 -5.90
CA GLY A 235 -13.12 12.80 -6.28
C GLY A 235 -12.35 13.35 -5.08
N ARG A 236 -13.03 14.08 -4.17
CA ARG A 236 -12.37 14.66 -2.97
C ARG A 236 -11.82 13.60 -2.02
N GLU A 237 -12.52 12.48 -1.87
CA GLU A 237 -12.04 11.38 -1.03
C GLU A 237 -10.81 10.70 -1.64
N LEU A 238 -10.80 10.51 -2.97
CA LEU A 238 -9.62 10.01 -3.69
C LEU A 238 -8.45 10.99 -3.61
N ASP A 239 -8.70 12.30 -3.67
CA ASP A 239 -7.66 13.33 -3.49
C ASP A 239 -7.02 13.25 -2.10
N LEU A 240 -7.83 13.02 -1.05
CA LEU A 240 -7.32 12.77 0.29
C LEU A 240 -6.47 11.50 0.35
N VAL A 241 -6.95 10.39 -0.23
CA VAL A 241 -6.16 9.14 -0.31
C VAL A 241 -4.85 9.38 -1.06
N HIS A 242 -4.87 10.09 -2.18
CA HIS A 242 -3.68 10.41 -2.97
C HIS A 242 -2.68 11.25 -2.20
N ALA A 243 -3.11 12.36 -1.58
CA ALA A 243 -2.22 13.25 -0.83
C ALA A 243 -1.49 12.50 0.29
N ILE A 244 -2.23 11.67 1.06
CA ILE A 244 -1.68 10.90 2.17
C ILE A 244 -0.79 9.75 1.68
N ALA A 245 -1.22 8.99 0.67
CA ALA A 245 -0.44 7.90 0.11
C ALA A 245 0.85 8.39 -0.55
N GLN A 246 0.80 9.49 -1.30
CA GLN A 246 1.95 10.07 -1.98
C GLN A 246 2.97 10.61 -0.98
N SER A 247 2.51 11.29 0.07
CA SER A 247 3.38 11.81 1.13
C SER A 247 4.06 10.70 1.91
N ALA A 248 3.30 9.69 2.34
CA ALA A 248 3.82 8.52 3.02
C ALA A 248 4.83 7.75 2.15
N HIS A 249 4.54 7.60 0.86
CA HIS A 249 5.43 6.92 -0.09
C HIS A 249 6.73 7.69 -0.31
N CYS A 250 6.66 9.01 -0.53
CA CYS A 250 7.84 9.86 -0.68
C CYS A 250 8.74 9.83 0.57
N LEU A 251 8.15 9.89 1.77
CA LEU A 251 8.92 9.83 3.00
C LEU A 251 9.57 8.45 3.19
N ALA A 252 8.84 7.37 2.94
CA ALA A 252 9.37 6.01 3.01
C ALA A 252 10.48 5.74 1.96
N GLN A 253 10.38 6.38 0.79
CA GLN A 253 11.37 6.27 -0.28
C GLN A 253 12.61 7.16 -0.01
N GLY A 254 12.50 8.16 0.86
CA GLY A 254 13.56 9.12 1.16
C GLY A 254 13.82 10.15 0.05
N LYS A 255 12.90 10.26 -0.93
CA LYS A 255 12.99 11.25 -2.02
C LYS A 255 11.62 11.57 -2.59
N ILE A 256 11.48 12.76 -3.18
CA ILE A 256 10.30 13.11 -3.98
C ILE A 256 10.49 12.53 -5.39
N GLY A 257 9.72 11.48 -5.69
CA GLY A 257 9.61 10.95 -7.05
C GLY A 257 8.65 11.77 -7.91
N SER A 258 8.34 11.28 -9.11
CA SER A 258 7.30 11.86 -9.97
C SER A 258 5.90 11.68 -9.40
N GLY A 259 5.65 10.61 -8.63
CA GLY A 259 4.32 10.31 -8.05
C GLY A 259 3.31 9.67 -9.00
N PHE A 260 3.71 9.38 -10.24
CA PHE A 260 2.80 8.78 -11.23
C PHE A 260 2.31 7.39 -10.80
N ASP A 261 3.09 6.69 -9.98
CA ASP A 261 2.82 5.32 -9.55
C ASP A 261 1.76 5.25 -8.46
N VAL A 262 1.85 6.11 -7.45
CA VAL A 262 0.80 6.30 -6.44
C VAL A 262 -0.45 6.90 -7.08
N SER A 263 -0.29 7.92 -7.93
CA SER A 263 -1.43 8.53 -8.63
C SER A 263 -2.20 7.50 -9.46
N ALA A 264 -1.52 6.63 -10.22
CA ALA A 264 -2.21 5.58 -10.98
C ALA A 264 -2.83 4.50 -10.08
N ALA A 265 -2.28 4.26 -8.88
CA ALA A 265 -2.87 3.35 -7.90
C ALA A 265 -4.16 3.93 -7.26
N VAL A 266 -4.33 5.26 -7.26
CA VAL A 266 -5.54 5.92 -6.75
C VAL A 266 -6.57 6.12 -7.87
N TYR A 267 -6.18 6.76 -8.96
CA TYR A 267 -7.10 7.23 -10.00
C TYR A 267 -7.22 6.29 -11.22
N GLY A 268 -6.32 5.30 -11.34
CA GLY A 268 -6.29 4.37 -12.46
C GLY A 268 -5.47 4.87 -13.66
N SER A 269 -5.79 4.38 -14.85
CA SER A 269 -5.11 4.70 -16.10
C SER A 269 -5.28 6.18 -16.49
N GLN A 270 -4.16 6.84 -16.78
CA GLN A 270 -4.12 8.30 -16.91
C GLN A 270 -2.93 8.83 -17.74
N ARG A 271 -3.13 10.01 -18.33
CA ARG A 271 -2.06 10.95 -18.66
C ARG A 271 -1.77 11.77 -17.41
N TYR A 272 -0.54 11.70 -16.93
CA TYR A 272 -0.11 12.27 -15.65
C TYR A 272 0.98 13.33 -15.83
N VAL A 273 0.89 14.44 -15.10
CA VAL A 273 1.98 15.42 -14.90
C VAL A 273 2.26 15.53 -13.40
N ARG A 274 3.53 15.42 -12.99
CA ARG A 274 3.91 15.42 -11.57
C ARG A 274 3.49 16.70 -10.86
N PHE A 275 3.22 16.63 -9.56
CA PHE A 275 3.08 17.80 -8.71
C PHE A 275 4.41 18.54 -8.52
N SER A 276 4.31 19.81 -8.14
CA SER A 276 5.43 20.67 -7.75
C SER A 276 6.05 20.17 -6.43
N PRO A 277 7.35 19.82 -6.39
CA PRO A 277 7.98 19.21 -5.21
C PRO A 277 7.84 20.01 -3.91
N GLU A 278 7.67 21.33 -4.00
CA GLU A 278 7.49 22.26 -2.88
C GLU A 278 6.29 21.90 -2.01
N ILE A 279 5.26 21.24 -2.57
CA ILE A 279 4.08 20.76 -1.84
C ILE A 279 4.47 19.79 -0.71
N LEU A 280 5.56 19.04 -0.87
CA LEU A 280 6.04 18.07 0.11
C LEU A 280 7.27 18.55 0.90
N SER A 281 7.59 19.84 0.83
CA SER A 281 8.74 20.42 1.55
C SER A 281 8.66 20.20 3.06
N SER A 282 7.48 20.33 3.67
CA SER A 282 7.26 20.08 5.11
C SER A 282 7.47 18.61 5.47
N ALA A 283 7.10 17.68 4.59
CA ALA A 283 7.32 16.24 4.78
C ALA A 283 8.79 15.83 4.65
N GLN A 284 9.63 16.65 4.01
CA GLN A 284 11.07 16.41 3.87
C GLN A 284 11.92 17.08 4.96
N ALA A 285 11.34 17.94 5.81
CA ALA A 285 12.06 18.63 6.87
C ALA A 285 12.47 17.63 7.97
N ILE A 286 13.64 17.02 7.81
CA ILE A 286 14.22 16.09 8.79
C ILE A 286 14.51 16.87 10.09
N GLY A 287 13.78 16.57 11.16
CA GLY A 287 14.25 16.79 12.53
C GLY A 287 13.61 17.89 13.37
N GLY A 288 12.49 18.50 12.97
CA GLY A 288 11.84 19.56 13.75
C GLY A 288 10.33 19.45 13.98
N THR A 289 9.57 18.93 13.02
CA THR A 289 8.10 18.95 13.05
C THR A 289 7.52 17.61 13.50
N VAL A 290 6.43 17.65 14.27
CA VAL A 290 5.71 16.44 14.65
C VAL A 290 4.87 16.00 13.45
N LEU A 291 4.73 14.69 13.23
CA LEU A 291 4.00 14.15 12.07
C LEU A 291 2.58 14.73 11.87
N PRO A 292 1.76 14.98 12.91
CA PRO A 292 0.47 15.62 12.74
C PRO A 292 0.53 17.00 12.08
N ASP A 293 1.57 17.79 12.36
CA ASP A 293 1.75 19.12 11.77
C ASP A 293 2.08 18.99 10.29
N VAL A 294 3.01 18.07 9.95
CA VAL A 294 3.35 17.74 8.56
C VAL A 294 2.12 17.31 7.76
N VAL A 295 1.29 16.45 8.34
CA VAL A 295 0.06 15.98 7.68
C VAL A 295 -0.95 17.11 7.55
N SER A 296 -1.11 17.95 8.56
CA SER A 296 -1.99 19.12 8.49
C SER A 296 -1.55 20.08 7.38
N ASP A 297 -0.25 20.35 7.25
CA ASP A 297 0.30 21.16 6.18
C ASP A 297 -0.05 20.55 4.82
N VAL A 298 0.26 19.27 4.60
CA VAL A 298 -0.02 18.54 3.35
C VAL A 298 -1.51 18.58 2.97
N LEU A 299 -2.41 18.51 3.96
CA LEU A 299 -3.86 18.58 3.75
C LEU A 299 -4.35 19.96 3.32
N THR A 300 -3.62 21.03 3.68
CA THR A 300 -3.94 22.41 3.27
C THR A 300 -3.32 22.80 1.93
N GLN A 301 -2.32 22.06 1.46
CA GLN A 301 -1.67 22.35 0.19
C GLN A 301 -2.58 22.10 -1.01
N ARG A 302 -2.47 22.96 -2.03
CA ARG A 302 -3.12 22.74 -3.31
C ARG A 302 -2.24 21.86 -4.19
N TRP A 303 -2.60 20.59 -4.30
CA TRP A 303 -1.92 19.64 -5.17
C TRP A 303 -2.13 20.01 -6.65
N ASP A 304 -1.06 20.35 -7.34
CA ASP A 304 -1.07 20.88 -8.71
C ASP A 304 -0.69 19.85 -9.79
N HIS A 305 -0.66 18.57 -9.42
CA HIS A 305 -0.56 17.47 -10.40
C HIS A 305 -1.73 17.52 -11.39
N GLU A 306 -1.49 17.04 -12.60
CA GLU A 306 -2.56 16.86 -13.58
C GLU A 306 -2.76 15.36 -13.82
N ASN A 307 -3.97 14.89 -13.65
CA ASN A 307 -4.41 13.58 -14.10
C ASN A 307 -5.55 13.75 -15.11
N LYS A 308 -5.43 13.13 -16.28
CA LYS A 308 -6.51 13.02 -17.25
C LYS A 308 -6.72 11.56 -17.54
N GLN A 309 -7.95 11.07 -17.34
CA GLN A 309 -8.29 9.67 -17.57
C GLN A 309 -7.85 9.25 -18.98
N PHE A 310 -7.23 8.09 -19.08
CA PHE A 310 -6.78 7.54 -20.34
C PHE A 310 -7.16 6.07 -20.44
N SER A 311 -7.70 5.68 -21.60
CA SER A 311 -7.93 4.29 -21.97
C SER A 311 -7.19 3.99 -23.26
N LEU A 312 -6.73 2.75 -23.41
CA LEU A 312 -6.22 2.29 -24.70
C LEU A 312 -7.33 2.41 -25.76
N PRO A 313 -6.98 2.72 -27.02
CA PRO A 313 -7.93 2.64 -28.12
C PRO A 313 -8.61 1.27 -28.17
N PRO A 314 -9.88 1.20 -28.60
CA PRO A 314 -10.56 -0.07 -28.81
C PRO A 314 -9.72 -1.01 -29.67
N LEU A 315 -9.76 -2.32 -29.36
CA LEU A 315 -9.02 -3.38 -30.05
C LEU A 315 -7.49 -3.36 -29.87
N MET A 316 -6.94 -2.43 -29.08
CA MET A 316 -5.52 -2.47 -28.72
C MET A 316 -5.30 -3.35 -27.48
N THR A 317 -4.41 -4.34 -27.60
CA THR A 317 -3.98 -5.21 -26.50
C THR A 317 -2.51 -4.94 -26.18
N LEU A 318 -2.19 -4.58 -24.94
CA LEU A 318 -0.81 -4.51 -24.48
C LEU A 318 -0.41 -5.83 -23.82
N VAL A 319 0.71 -6.39 -24.26
CA VAL A 319 1.27 -7.63 -23.70
C VAL A 319 2.53 -7.30 -22.91
N SER A 320 2.57 -7.68 -21.64
CA SER A 320 3.77 -7.57 -20.79
C SER A 320 4.51 -8.90 -20.75
N ARG A 321 5.83 -8.88 -20.96
CA ARG A 321 6.67 -10.10 -21.00
C ARG A 321 7.00 -10.66 -19.61
N GLN A 322 6.73 -9.92 -18.54
CA GLN A 322 7.13 -10.27 -17.17
C GLN A 322 5.99 -10.79 -16.28
N ALA A 323 4.73 -10.66 -16.69
CA ALA A 323 3.57 -11.11 -15.91
C ALA A 323 2.36 -11.40 -16.81
N SER A 324 1.59 -12.44 -16.49
CA SER A 324 0.35 -12.82 -17.20
C SER A 324 -0.78 -11.87 -16.81
N MET A 325 -0.73 -10.62 -17.27
CA MET A 325 -1.67 -9.58 -16.84
C MET A 325 -2.45 -8.96 -17.98
N SER A 326 -3.66 -8.52 -17.66
CA SER A 326 -4.44 -7.62 -18.51
C SER A 326 -4.36 -6.19 -18.00
N ILE A 327 -4.63 -5.24 -18.88
CA ILE A 327 -4.74 -3.81 -18.53
C ILE A 327 -6.20 -3.48 -18.24
N LEU A 328 -6.43 -2.69 -17.20
CA LEU A 328 -7.76 -2.19 -16.92
C LEU A 328 -8.11 -1.12 -17.96
N LEU A 329 -8.97 -1.50 -18.91
CA LEU A 329 -9.54 -0.59 -19.92
C LEU A 329 -10.47 0.46 -19.29
N PHE A 330 -10.99 0.19 -18.08
CA PHE A 330 -11.80 1.09 -17.26
C PHE A 330 -11.52 0.83 -15.77
N PRO A 331 -11.69 1.82 -14.87
CA PRO A 331 -11.59 1.61 -13.42
C PRO A 331 -12.80 0.82 -12.92
N LYS A 332 -12.83 -0.49 -13.20
CA LYS A 332 -13.80 -1.41 -12.58
C LYS A 332 -13.17 -2.02 -11.34
N TRP A 333 -13.63 -1.56 -10.18
CA TRP A 333 -13.43 -2.27 -8.92
C TRP A 333 -14.20 -3.60 -8.99
N GLN A 334 -13.49 -4.72 -8.96
CA GLN A 334 -14.11 -6.04 -8.96
C GLN A 334 -14.37 -6.50 -7.52
N SER A 335 -15.62 -6.85 -7.24
CA SER A 335 -16.04 -7.57 -6.04
C SER A 335 -15.68 -9.06 -6.20
N ASN A 336 -14.78 -9.58 -5.37
CA ASN A 336 -14.68 -11.02 -5.17
C ASN A 336 -15.49 -11.38 -3.92
N HIS A 337 -16.64 -12.02 -4.13
CA HIS A 337 -17.40 -12.65 -3.06
C HIS A 337 -16.58 -13.84 -2.52
N PHE A 338 -16.08 -13.74 -1.29
CA PHE A 338 -15.70 -14.92 -0.51
C PHE A 338 -16.98 -15.55 0.03
N THR A 339 -17.56 -16.50 -0.71
CA THR A 339 -18.56 -17.41 -0.12
C THR A 339 -17.81 -18.50 0.63
N GLY A 340 -17.73 -18.36 1.95
CA GLY A 340 -17.34 -19.45 2.83
C GLY A 340 -18.39 -20.56 2.74
N SER A 341 -17.99 -21.73 2.23
CA SER A 341 -18.81 -22.94 2.27
C SER A 341 -18.89 -23.43 3.72
N HIS A 342 -19.93 -22.99 4.44
CA HIS A 342 -20.41 -23.72 5.61
C HIS A 342 -21.28 -24.88 5.12
N GLN A 343 -20.76 -26.10 5.22
CA GLN A 343 -21.59 -27.30 5.32
C GLN A 343 -21.84 -27.59 6.81
N PRO A 344 -23.11 -27.79 7.19
CA PRO A 344 -23.42 -28.66 8.32
C PRO A 344 -24.58 -29.62 7.99
N PRO A 345 -24.79 -30.61 8.87
CA PRO A 345 -23.95 -31.77 9.13
C PRO A 345 -24.10 -32.88 8.07
#